data_AF-A0A1M5PU36-F1
#
_entry.id   AF-A0A1M5PU36-F1
#
_cell.length_a   1.000
_cell.length_b   1.000
_cell.length_c   1.000
_cell.angle_alpha   90.00
_cell.angle_beta   90.00
_cell.angle_gamma   90.00
#
_symmetry.space_group_name_H-M   'P 1'
#
loop_
_entity.id
_entity.type
_entity.pdbx_description
1 polymer ?
#
loop_
_entity_poly.entity_id
_entity_poly.type
_entity_poly.pdbx_seq_one_letter_code
_entity_poly.pdbx_strand_id
1 'polypeptide(L)'
;MPIIRLDEAQQLAAKDEFWAVRGKAIQSYAGLEQALARLFSALAGTTQEIGGAIFFRIASADARRNLIGKLFQIKFRDQYHLFRNSLIKQLRPIDNERNEIVHWNVVNNVAADDAGKTTSKLALMPPSTFPSPNSVSKDTDGMKAFANKCGFYTSLVSMFPVIAMEGFAATPISEADMRPWLNAYSRPIEYPPPVGHVLDRYERSDS
;
A
#
# COMPACT_ATOMS: atom_id res chain seq x y z
N MET A 1 -36.86 24.12 -5.25
CA MET A 1 -35.40 23.90 -5.21
C MET A 1 -35.04 23.59 -3.76
N PRO A 2 -34.45 22.44 -3.46
CA PRO A 2 -34.08 22.09 -2.09
C PRO A 2 -33.05 23.09 -1.55
N ILE A 3 -33.20 23.50 -0.29
CA ILE A 3 -32.29 24.44 0.38
C ILE A 3 -31.14 23.63 0.96
N ILE A 4 -29.94 23.80 0.42
CA ILE A 4 -28.72 23.18 0.94
C ILE A 4 -28.22 23.98 2.15
N ARG A 5 -28.04 23.31 3.29
CA ARG A 5 -27.52 23.91 4.53
C ARG A 5 -26.01 23.68 4.64
N LEU A 6 -25.22 24.70 4.35
CA LEU A 6 -23.76 24.58 4.30
C LEU A 6 -23.11 24.28 5.66
N ASP A 7 -23.69 24.79 6.74
CA ASP A 7 -23.30 24.50 8.13
C ASP A 7 -23.50 23.02 8.46
N GLU A 8 -24.64 22.45 8.06
CA GLU A 8 -24.93 21.03 8.21
C GLU A 8 -23.94 20.19 7.40
N ALA A 9 -23.67 20.57 6.15
CA ALA A 9 -22.70 19.89 5.28
C ALA A 9 -21.27 19.91 5.85
N GLN A 10 -20.85 21.01 6.47
CA GLN A 10 -19.55 21.11 7.14
C GLN A 10 -19.47 20.20 8.37
N GLN A 11 -20.55 20.10 9.16
CA GLN A 11 -20.60 19.21 10.31
C GLN A 11 -20.59 17.72 9.90
N LEU A 12 -21.28 17.37 8.82
CA LEU A 12 -21.24 16.01 8.25
C LEU A 12 -19.82 15.66 7.80
N ALA A 13 -19.18 16.53 7.02
CA ALA A 13 -17.80 16.35 6.56
C ALA A 13 -16.78 16.22 7.71
N ALA A 14 -16.96 16.96 8.80
CA ALA A 14 -16.06 16.88 9.96
C ALA A 14 -16.14 15.53 10.70
N LYS A 15 -17.27 14.82 10.60
CA LYS A 15 -17.52 13.54 11.26
C LYS A 15 -17.36 12.33 10.32
N ASP A 16 -17.04 12.58 9.06
CA ASP A 16 -16.93 11.54 8.03
C ASP A 16 -15.75 10.59 8.33
N GLU A 17 -15.96 9.28 8.14
CA GLU A 17 -14.91 8.26 8.31
C GLU A 17 -13.73 8.45 7.35
N PHE A 18 -13.91 9.21 6.27
CA PHE A 18 -12.90 9.56 5.28
C PHE A 18 -11.58 10.00 5.90
N TRP A 19 -11.61 10.81 6.98
CA TRP A 19 -10.39 11.28 7.65
C TRP A 19 -9.61 10.14 8.31
N ALA A 20 -10.32 9.25 9.01
CA ALA A 20 -9.72 8.08 9.66
C ALA A 20 -9.17 7.11 8.61
N VAL A 21 -9.91 6.89 7.53
CA VAL A 21 -9.50 6.03 6.42
C VAL A 21 -8.27 6.58 5.70
N ARG A 22 -8.19 7.90 5.45
CA ARG A 22 -6.99 8.54 4.89
C ARG A 22 -5.78 8.35 5.79
N GLY A 23 -5.94 8.51 7.10
CA GLY A 23 -4.89 8.22 8.09
C GLY A 23 -4.43 6.76 8.04
N LYS A 24 -5.38 5.81 8.00
CA LYS A 24 -5.09 4.37 7.88
C LYS A 24 -4.34 4.05 6.59
N ALA A 25 -4.73 4.65 5.46
CA ALA A 25 -4.05 4.49 4.17
C ALA A 25 -2.58 4.94 4.23
N ILE A 26 -2.30 6.12 4.81
CA ILE A 26 -0.93 6.63 5.00
C ILE A 26 -0.13 5.70 5.92
N GLN A 27 -0.75 5.25 7.03
CA GLN A 27 -0.13 4.32 7.97
C GLN A 27 0.22 2.97 7.33
N SER A 28 -0.69 2.41 6.51
CA SER A 28 -0.44 1.16 5.80
C SER A 28 0.74 1.28 4.83
N TYR A 29 0.85 2.40 4.11
CA TYR A 29 2.02 2.66 3.26
C TYR A 29 3.31 2.79 4.08
N ALA A 30 3.29 3.48 5.23
CA ALA A 30 4.45 3.55 6.12
C ALA A 30 4.88 2.15 6.59
N GLY A 31 3.93 1.26 6.84
CA GLY A 31 4.19 -0.16 7.13
C GLY A 31 4.87 -0.88 5.96
N LEU A 32 4.46 -0.61 4.72
CA LEU A 32 5.14 -1.12 3.52
C LEU A 32 6.57 -0.59 3.41
N GLU A 33 6.81 0.70 3.66
CA GLU A 33 8.16 1.28 3.64
C GLU A 33 9.07 0.62 4.70
N GLN A 34 8.55 0.34 5.89
CA GLN A 34 9.29 -0.37 6.92
C GLN A 34 9.62 -1.82 6.50
N ALA A 35 8.69 -2.53 5.87
CA ALA A 35 8.94 -3.87 5.33
C ALA A 35 10.01 -3.85 4.23
N LEU A 36 9.97 -2.87 3.33
CA LEU A 36 10.98 -2.68 2.29
C LEU A 36 12.35 -2.33 2.87
N ALA A 37 12.40 -1.54 3.95
CA ALA A 37 13.65 -1.25 4.66
C ALA A 37 14.27 -2.51 5.28
N ARG A 38 13.44 -3.38 5.88
CA ARG A 38 13.90 -4.68 6.41
C ARG A 38 14.40 -5.60 5.31
N LEU A 39 13.68 -5.68 4.18
CA LEU A 39 14.13 -6.43 3.01
C LEU A 39 15.46 -5.86 2.48
N PHE A 40 15.60 -4.55 2.41
CA PHE A 40 16.85 -3.90 2.02
C PHE A 40 18.01 -4.32 2.94
N SER A 41 17.85 -4.24 4.27
CA SER A 41 18.87 -4.69 5.24
C SER A 41 19.25 -6.16 5.02
N ALA A 42 18.25 -7.02 4.82
CA ALA A 42 18.45 -8.45 4.58
C ALA A 42 19.27 -8.72 3.31
N LEU A 43 18.89 -8.07 2.21
CA LEU A 43 19.57 -8.21 0.93
C LEU A 43 21.01 -7.67 0.98
N ALA A 44 21.21 -6.54 1.66
CA ALA A 44 22.53 -5.92 1.84
C ALA A 44 23.43 -6.65 2.84
N GLY A 45 22.89 -7.59 3.64
CA GLY A 45 23.66 -8.31 4.66
C GLY A 45 24.07 -7.41 5.83
N THR A 46 23.21 -6.47 6.22
CA THR A 46 23.45 -5.56 7.34
C THR A 46 22.35 -5.66 8.40
N THR A 47 22.54 -5.02 9.55
CA THR A 47 21.53 -4.98 10.61
C THR A 47 20.32 -4.16 10.19
N GLN A 48 19.17 -4.40 10.82
CA GLN A 48 17.97 -3.60 10.56
C GLN A 48 18.17 -2.12 10.87
N GLU A 49 18.95 -1.81 11.91
CA GLU A 49 19.28 -0.43 12.29
C GLU A 49 20.09 0.29 11.22
N ILE A 50 21.22 -0.30 10.77
CA ILE A 50 22.10 0.32 9.77
C ILE A 50 21.38 0.41 8.42
N GLY A 51 20.76 -0.69 7.96
CA GLY A 51 20.09 -0.69 6.67
C GLY A 51 18.84 0.20 6.67
N GLY A 52 18.13 0.30 7.80
CA GLY A 52 17.03 1.26 7.97
C GLY A 52 17.51 2.71 7.88
N ALA A 53 18.59 3.07 8.58
CA ALA A 53 19.18 4.40 8.52
C ALA A 53 19.60 4.79 7.10
N ILE A 54 20.21 3.86 6.35
CA ILE A 54 20.57 4.06 4.94
C ILE A 54 19.31 4.19 4.07
N PHE A 55 18.35 3.28 4.22
CA PHE A 55 17.15 3.22 3.40
C PHE A 55 16.33 4.51 3.50
N PHE A 56 16.06 4.99 4.72
CA PHE A 56 15.26 6.19 4.94
C PHE A 56 16.02 7.50 4.64
N ARG A 57 17.35 7.47 4.55
CA ARG A 57 18.13 8.62 4.08
C ARG A 57 17.93 8.89 2.59
N ILE A 58 17.54 7.87 1.83
CA ILE A 58 17.30 7.96 0.39
C ILE A 58 15.89 8.52 0.14
N ALA A 59 15.81 9.81 -0.19
CA ALA A 59 14.53 10.50 -0.37
C ALA A 59 13.70 9.97 -1.57
N SER A 60 14.38 9.53 -2.64
CA SER A 60 13.70 9.05 -3.85
C SER A 60 13.20 7.61 -3.67
N ALA A 61 11.88 7.41 -3.78
CA ALA A 61 11.29 6.07 -3.84
C ALA A 61 11.84 5.25 -5.01
N ASP A 62 12.09 5.90 -6.17
CA ASP A 62 12.69 5.23 -7.32
C ASP A 62 14.10 4.72 -7.04
N ALA A 63 14.93 5.54 -6.39
CA ALA A 63 16.27 5.13 -5.99
C ALA A 63 16.23 3.93 -5.03
N ARG A 64 15.31 3.93 -4.04
CA ARG A 64 15.11 2.81 -3.11
C ARG A 64 14.70 1.53 -3.83
N ARG A 65 13.72 1.59 -4.74
CA ARG A 65 13.28 0.44 -5.55
C ARG A 65 14.42 -0.12 -6.41
N ASN A 66 15.17 0.76 -7.08
CA ASN A 66 16.30 0.36 -7.93
C ASN A 66 17.41 -0.31 -7.12
N LEU A 67 17.70 0.18 -5.92
CA LEU A 67 18.66 -0.44 -5.02
C LEU A 67 18.20 -1.82 -4.55
N ILE A 68 16.94 -1.97 -4.13
CA ILE A 68 16.38 -3.29 -3.78
C ILE A 68 16.52 -4.25 -4.95
N GLY A 69 16.15 -3.83 -6.17
CA GLY A 69 16.25 -4.67 -7.38
C GLY A 69 17.70 -5.12 -7.67
N LYS A 70 18.67 -4.21 -7.54
CA LYS A 70 20.10 -4.52 -7.70
C LYS A 70 20.60 -5.51 -6.64
N LEU A 71 20.28 -5.26 -5.37
CA LEU A 71 20.69 -6.16 -4.27
C LEU A 71 20.05 -7.55 -4.43
N PHE A 72 18.81 -7.63 -4.90
CA PHE A 72 18.15 -8.88 -5.26
C PHE A 72 18.95 -9.65 -6.33
N GLN A 73 19.35 -8.99 -7.42
CA GLN A 73 20.14 -9.61 -8.49
C GLN A 73 21.51 -10.09 -7.98
N ILE A 74 22.18 -9.29 -7.12
CA ILE A 74 23.47 -9.68 -6.54
C ILE A 74 23.32 -10.95 -5.70
N LYS A 75 22.29 -11.02 -4.86
CA LYS A 75 22.12 -12.10 -3.88
C LYS A 75 21.57 -13.40 -4.49
N PHE A 76 20.57 -13.29 -5.35
CA PHE A 76 19.82 -14.46 -5.86
C PHE A 76 20.00 -14.72 -7.35
N ARG A 77 20.73 -13.85 -8.06
CA ARG A 77 20.83 -13.87 -9.52
C ARG A 77 19.42 -13.89 -10.13
N ASP A 78 19.08 -14.96 -10.85
CA ASP A 78 17.82 -15.10 -11.56
C ASP A 78 16.79 -16.00 -10.84
N GLN A 79 17.13 -16.56 -9.67
CA GLN A 79 16.28 -17.50 -8.95
C GLN A 79 14.87 -16.95 -8.69
N TYR A 80 14.76 -15.64 -8.38
CA TYR A 80 13.50 -14.96 -8.07
C TYR A 80 13.20 -13.81 -9.03
N HIS A 81 13.68 -13.88 -10.28
CA HIS A 81 13.55 -12.75 -11.22
C HIS A 81 12.09 -12.39 -11.54
N LEU A 82 11.19 -13.37 -11.65
CA LEU A 82 9.76 -13.13 -11.90
C LEU A 82 9.09 -12.35 -10.76
N PHE A 83 9.31 -12.81 -9.52
CA PHE A 83 8.83 -12.12 -8.32
C PHE A 83 9.42 -10.72 -8.21
N ARG A 84 10.75 -10.58 -8.30
CA ARG A 84 11.44 -9.30 -8.20
C ARG A 84 10.93 -8.30 -9.23
N ASN A 85 10.88 -8.69 -10.49
CA ASN A 85 10.47 -7.79 -11.57
C ASN A 85 9.02 -7.36 -11.38
N SER A 86 8.14 -8.26 -10.94
CA SER A 86 6.75 -7.91 -10.61
C SER A 86 6.68 -6.97 -9.40
N LEU A 87 7.42 -7.24 -8.32
CA LEU A 87 7.47 -6.38 -7.13
C LEU A 87 7.85 -4.94 -7.49
N ILE A 88 8.97 -4.75 -8.19
CA ILE A 88 9.44 -3.41 -8.58
C ILE A 88 8.42 -2.70 -9.48
N LYS A 89 7.80 -3.44 -10.41
CA LYS A 89 6.74 -2.90 -11.29
C LYS A 89 5.52 -2.44 -10.48
N GLN A 90 5.13 -3.18 -9.45
CA GLN A 90 3.94 -2.89 -8.64
C GLN A 90 4.16 -1.80 -7.59
N LEU A 91 5.38 -1.62 -7.10
CA LEU A 91 5.69 -0.54 -6.14
C LEU A 91 5.55 0.86 -6.76
N ARG A 92 5.87 1.03 -8.05
CA ARG A 92 5.76 2.34 -8.73
C ARG A 92 4.36 2.95 -8.67
N PRO A 93 3.27 2.26 -9.07
CA PRO A 93 1.93 2.83 -8.95
C PRO A 93 1.50 3.03 -7.49
N ILE A 94 1.97 2.20 -6.54
CA ILE A 94 1.70 2.39 -5.10
C ILE A 94 2.32 3.71 -4.61
N ASP A 95 3.56 4.00 -4.98
CA ASP A 95 4.24 5.24 -4.58
C ASP A 95 3.58 6.48 -5.21
N ASN A 96 3.11 6.38 -6.46
CA ASN A 96 2.32 7.43 -7.10
C ASN A 96 1.01 7.67 -6.35
N GLU A 97 0.26 6.61 -6.07
CA GLU A 97 -1.03 6.67 -5.39
C GLU A 97 -0.90 7.20 -3.96
N ARG A 98 0.19 6.87 -3.25
CA ARG A 98 0.53 7.48 -1.97
C ARG A 98 0.71 8.99 -2.09
N ASN A 99 1.43 9.45 -3.10
CA ASN A 99 1.61 10.89 -3.32
C ASN A 99 0.29 11.59 -3.59
N GLU A 100 -0.63 10.95 -4.32
CA GLU A 100 -1.99 11.44 -4.51
C GLU A 100 -2.71 11.54 -3.15
N ILE A 101 -2.70 10.47 -2.34
CA ILE A 101 -3.36 10.43 -1.03
C ILE A 101 -2.83 11.51 -0.08
N VAL A 102 -1.52 11.79 -0.11
CA VAL A 102 -0.89 12.78 0.78
C VAL A 102 -1.10 14.21 0.27
N HIS A 103 -0.97 14.45 -1.03
CA HIS A 103 -0.87 15.81 -1.57
C HIS A 103 -2.16 16.33 -2.23
N TRP A 104 -3.16 15.48 -2.44
CA TRP A 104 -4.45 15.95 -2.94
C TRP A 104 -5.27 16.64 -1.87
N ASN A 105 -6.10 17.58 -2.32
CA ASN A 105 -7.00 18.37 -1.47
C ASN A 105 -8.27 17.58 -1.20
N VAL A 106 -8.81 17.74 0.01
CA VAL A 106 -10.14 17.20 0.34
C VAL A 106 -11.19 18.16 -0.17
N VAL A 107 -12.14 17.64 -0.94
CA VAL A 107 -13.30 18.36 -1.47
C VAL A 107 -14.56 17.78 -0.84
N ASN A 108 -15.46 18.66 -0.38
CA ASN A 108 -16.77 18.29 0.13
C ASN A 108 -17.83 18.45 -0.97
N ASN A 109 -18.30 17.33 -1.52
CA ASN A 109 -19.39 17.32 -2.48
C ASN A 109 -20.72 17.40 -1.73
N VAL A 110 -21.36 18.57 -1.78
CA VAL A 110 -22.61 18.84 -1.08
C VAL A 110 -23.78 18.76 -2.06
N ALA A 111 -24.80 18.00 -1.71
CA ALA A 111 -26.04 17.87 -2.49
C ALA A 111 -27.26 17.78 -1.58
N ALA A 112 -28.47 17.80 -2.14
CA ALA A 112 -29.69 17.43 -1.44
C ALA A 112 -30.20 16.09 -1.97
N ASP A 113 -30.66 15.20 -1.09
CA ASP A 113 -31.31 13.96 -1.49
C ASP A 113 -32.77 14.19 -1.96
N ASP A 114 -33.46 13.10 -2.35
CA ASP A 114 -34.85 13.15 -2.83
C ASP A 114 -35.83 13.69 -1.77
N ALA A 115 -35.46 13.63 -0.48
CA ALA A 115 -36.22 14.19 0.64
C ALA A 115 -35.84 15.65 0.95
N GLY A 116 -34.91 16.24 0.19
CA GLY A 116 -34.41 17.59 0.39
C GLY A 116 -33.42 17.73 1.56
N LYS A 117 -32.91 16.62 2.11
CA LYS A 117 -31.93 16.62 3.19
C LYS A 117 -30.53 16.85 2.63
N THR A 118 -29.76 17.69 3.32
CA THR A 118 -28.36 17.95 2.97
C THR A 118 -27.53 16.66 3.08
N THR A 119 -26.75 16.37 2.05
CA THR A 119 -25.78 15.28 1.99
C THR A 119 -24.37 15.85 1.78
N SER A 120 -23.37 15.13 2.29
CA SER A 120 -21.95 15.47 2.17
C SER A 120 -21.20 14.21 1.82
N LYS A 121 -20.36 14.28 0.79
CA LYS A 121 -19.45 13.20 0.39
C LYS A 121 -18.05 13.75 0.16
N LEU A 122 -17.09 13.26 0.93
CA LEU A 122 -15.70 13.67 0.81
C LEU A 122 -14.97 12.89 -0.29
N ALA A 123 -14.07 13.58 -1.00
CA ALA A 123 -13.16 12.96 -1.95
C ALA A 123 -11.82 13.72 -1.99
N LEU A 124 -10.76 13.03 -2.39
CA LEU A 124 -9.48 13.66 -2.74
C LEU A 124 -9.50 14.09 -4.20
N MET A 125 -8.97 15.28 -4.48
CA MET A 125 -8.81 15.79 -5.84
C MET A 125 -7.43 16.42 -6.07
N PRO A 126 -6.86 16.31 -7.29
CA PRO A 126 -5.60 16.96 -7.60
C PRO A 126 -5.67 18.48 -7.36
N PRO A 127 -4.63 19.12 -6.81
CA PRO A 127 -4.65 20.55 -6.51
C PRO A 127 -4.91 21.46 -7.71
N SER A 128 -4.57 21.01 -8.93
CA SER A 128 -4.74 21.75 -10.18
C SER A 128 -6.09 21.54 -10.86
N THR A 129 -6.96 20.69 -10.31
CA THR A 129 -8.22 20.28 -10.95
C THR A 129 -9.41 20.96 -10.30
N PHE A 130 -10.26 21.60 -11.12
CA PHE A 130 -11.56 22.08 -10.67
C PHE A 130 -12.56 20.91 -10.59
N PRO A 131 -13.50 20.91 -9.63
CA PRO A 131 -14.55 19.91 -9.55
C PRO A 131 -15.36 19.84 -10.84
N SER A 132 -15.36 18.67 -11.48
CA SER A 132 -16.20 18.33 -12.63
C SER A 132 -16.64 16.87 -12.51
N PRO A 133 -17.75 16.46 -13.16
CA PRO A 133 -18.21 15.06 -13.11
C PRO A 133 -17.18 14.03 -13.60
N ASN A 134 -16.23 14.46 -14.42
CA ASN A 134 -15.18 13.61 -15.00
C ASN A 134 -13.81 13.80 -14.32
N SER A 135 -13.74 14.60 -13.25
CA SER A 135 -12.47 14.84 -12.57
C SER A 135 -12.02 13.58 -11.83
N VAL A 136 -10.74 13.24 -11.99
CA VAL A 136 -10.13 12.14 -11.24
C VAL A 136 -10.23 12.46 -9.75
N SER A 137 -10.75 11.51 -8.98
CA SER A 137 -10.89 11.64 -7.53
C SER A 137 -10.65 10.29 -6.84
N LYS A 138 -10.37 10.34 -5.53
CA LYS A 138 -10.35 9.16 -4.67
C LYS A 138 -11.32 9.35 -3.52
N ASP A 139 -12.26 8.43 -3.38
CA ASP A 139 -13.20 8.37 -2.28
C ASP A 139 -12.67 7.48 -1.15
N THR A 140 -13.52 7.25 -0.16
CA THR A 140 -13.24 6.37 0.98
C THR A 140 -12.87 4.95 0.55
N ASP A 141 -13.55 4.38 -0.43
CA ASP A 141 -13.33 3.01 -0.87
C ASP A 141 -12.01 2.86 -1.63
N GLY A 142 -11.65 3.84 -2.46
CA GLY A 142 -10.34 3.92 -3.09
C GLY A 142 -9.19 3.94 -2.08
N MET A 143 -9.35 4.68 -0.97
CA MET A 143 -8.35 4.70 0.10
C MET A 143 -8.31 3.39 0.90
N LYS A 144 -9.45 2.74 1.17
CA LYS A 144 -9.51 1.40 1.78
C LYS A 144 -8.79 0.38 0.88
N ALA A 145 -9.06 0.39 -0.43
CA ALA A 145 -8.40 -0.49 -1.39
C ALA A 145 -6.88 -0.28 -1.44
N PHE A 146 -6.42 0.97 -1.41
CA PHE A 146 -4.99 1.29 -1.31
C PHE A 146 -4.37 0.76 -0.01
N ALA A 147 -5.05 0.96 1.13
CA ALA A 147 -4.57 0.47 2.43
C ALA A 147 -4.43 -1.05 2.45
N ASN A 148 -5.40 -1.77 1.89
CA ASN A 148 -5.37 -3.24 1.76
C ASN A 148 -4.24 -3.69 0.83
N LYS A 149 -4.04 -3.00 -0.29
CA LYS A 149 -2.93 -3.26 -1.21
C LYS A 149 -1.59 -3.10 -0.50
N CYS A 150 -1.39 -2.02 0.24
CA CYS A 150 -0.19 -1.83 1.05
C CYS A 150 -0.01 -2.98 2.05
N GLY A 151 -1.07 -3.37 2.78
CA GLY A 151 -1.03 -4.49 3.72
C GLY A 151 -0.61 -5.81 3.07
N PHE A 152 -1.14 -6.13 1.89
CA PHE A 152 -0.74 -7.29 1.11
C PHE A 152 0.76 -7.27 0.79
N TYR A 153 1.28 -6.16 0.24
CA TYR A 153 2.70 -6.05 -0.09
C TYR A 153 3.60 -6.04 1.16
N THR A 154 3.15 -5.45 2.27
CA THR A 154 3.87 -5.48 3.56
C THR A 154 4.08 -6.93 4.01
N SER A 155 3.02 -7.74 4.01
CA SER A 155 3.11 -9.15 4.42
C SER A 155 3.97 -9.96 3.45
N LEU A 156 3.78 -9.77 2.14
CA LEU A 156 4.52 -10.48 1.10
C LEU A 156 6.04 -10.21 1.17
N VAL A 157 6.43 -8.95 1.36
CA VAL A 157 7.82 -8.51 1.48
C VAL A 157 8.43 -8.94 2.81
N SER A 158 7.68 -8.86 3.91
CA SER A 158 8.18 -9.21 5.24
C SER A 158 8.51 -10.69 5.37
N MET A 159 7.74 -11.56 4.71
CA MET A 159 7.97 -13.00 4.71
C MET A 159 9.12 -13.45 3.81
N PHE A 160 9.54 -12.62 2.84
CA PHE A 160 10.56 -13.06 1.87
C PHE A 160 11.90 -13.40 2.55
N PRO A 161 12.51 -12.55 3.39
CA PRO A 161 13.74 -12.91 4.09
C PRO A 161 13.58 -14.14 4.98
N VAL A 162 12.43 -14.27 5.64
CA VAL A 162 12.14 -15.39 6.55
C VAL A 162 12.14 -16.74 5.81
N ILE A 163 11.63 -16.76 4.58
CA ILE A 163 11.46 -17.98 3.79
C ILE A 163 12.66 -18.26 2.86
N ALA A 164 13.20 -17.22 2.23
CA ALA A 164 14.16 -17.38 1.13
C ALA A 164 15.63 -17.16 1.56
N MET A 165 15.88 -16.81 2.83
CA MET A 165 17.23 -16.51 3.32
C MET A 165 17.57 -17.32 4.56
N GLU A 166 18.71 -18.00 4.50
CA GLU A 166 19.22 -18.76 5.65
C GLU A 166 19.52 -17.83 6.84
N GLY A 167 19.19 -18.30 8.05
CA GLY A 167 19.48 -17.60 9.30
C GLY A 167 18.55 -16.43 9.64
N PHE A 168 17.51 -16.16 8.83
CA PHE A 168 16.55 -15.08 9.11
C PHE A 168 15.39 -15.49 10.01
N ALA A 169 14.99 -16.77 9.98
CA ALA A 169 13.94 -17.28 10.84
C ALA A 169 14.49 -17.55 12.25
N ALA A 170 13.83 -17.01 13.27
CA ALA A 170 14.19 -17.28 14.68
C ALA A 170 13.93 -18.75 15.06
N THR A 171 12.94 -19.37 14.40
CA THR A 171 12.59 -20.78 14.56
C THR A 171 12.61 -21.48 13.20
N PRO A 172 13.03 -22.75 13.13
CA PRO A 172 12.90 -23.54 11.91
C PRO A 172 11.44 -23.58 11.46
N ILE A 173 11.19 -23.22 10.20
CA ILE A 173 9.88 -23.31 9.58
C ILE A 173 9.79 -24.67 8.89
N SER A 174 8.67 -25.36 9.04
CA SER A 174 8.48 -26.65 8.39
C SER A 174 8.49 -26.48 6.86
N GLU A 175 8.99 -27.48 6.14
CA GLU A 175 8.98 -27.45 4.68
C GLU A 175 7.56 -27.29 4.12
N ALA A 176 6.56 -27.90 4.78
CA ALA A 176 5.16 -27.81 4.43
C ALA A 176 4.64 -26.36 4.49
N ASP A 177 5.08 -25.58 5.48
CA ASP A 177 4.70 -24.17 5.64
C ASP A 177 5.50 -23.24 4.71
N MET A 178 6.75 -23.59 4.37
CA MET A 178 7.57 -22.82 3.44
C MET A 178 7.13 -22.97 1.98
N ARG A 179 6.69 -24.17 1.58
CA ARG A 179 6.41 -24.49 0.17
C ARG A 179 5.40 -23.55 -0.50
N PRO A 180 4.29 -23.15 0.13
CA PRO A 180 3.36 -22.18 -0.44
C PRO A 180 3.98 -20.80 -0.71
N TRP A 181 4.88 -20.34 0.18
CA TRP A 181 5.59 -19.07 0.00
C TRP A 181 6.62 -19.15 -1.13
N LEU A 182 7.43 -20.22 -1.16
CA LEU A 182 8.40 -20.45 -2.23
C LEU A 182 7.71 -20.53 -3.59
N ASN A 183 6.54 -21.18 -3.66
CA ASN A 183 5.73 -21.18 -4.88
C ASN A 183 5.30 -19.76 -5.26
N ALA A 184 4.79 -18.95 -4.31
CA ALA A 184 4.44 -17.56 -4.58
C ALA A 184 5.63 -16.72 -5.07
N TYR A 185 6.84 -16.94 -4.55
CA TYR A 185 8.06 -16.24 -4.99
C TYR A 185 8.63 -16.75 -6.32
N SER A 186 8.12 -17.87 -6.85
CA SER A 186 8.52 -18.41 -8.16
C SER A 186 7.73 -17.81 -9.33
N ARG A 187 6.70 -17.00 -9.06
CA ARG A 187 5.80 -16.41 -10.07
C ARG A 187 5.70 -14.89 -9.98
N PRO A 188 5.18 -14.21 -11.00
CA PRO A 188 4.82 -12.80 -10.89
C PRO A 188 3.77 -12.59 -9.79
N ILE A 189 3.88 -11.47 -9.07
CA ILE A 189 2.89 -11.06 -8.07
C ILE A 189 1.58 -10.67 -8.75
N GLU A 190 0.47 -11.18 -8.23
CA GLU A 190 -0.91 -10.86 -8.61
C GLU A 190 -1.61 -10.21 -7.41
N TYR A 191 -2.34 -9.11 -7.66
CA TYR A 191 -3.19 -8.43 -6.67
C TYR A 191 -4.53 -8.07 -7.33
N PRO A 192 -5.68 -8.39 -6.70
CA PRO A 192 -5.83 -9.10 -5.44
C PRO A 192 -5.25 -10.53 -5.50
N PRO A 193 -4.88 -11.13 -4.36
CA PRO A 193 -4.32 -12.49 -4.35
C PRO A 193 -5.33 -13.49 -4.93
N PRO A 194 -4.90 -14.45 -5.77
CA PRO A 194 -5.78 -15.51 -6.26
C PRO A 194 -6.24 -16.41 -5.09
N VAL A 195 -7.39 -17.06 -5.25
CA VAL A 195 -7.93 -17.99 -4.25
C VAL A 195 -6.88 -19.06 -3.90
N GLY A 196 -6.67 -19.28 -2.60
CA GLY A 196 -5.67 -20.22 -2.09
C GLY A 196 -4.24 -19.66 -2.03
N HIS A 197 -4.03 -18.39 -2.37
CA HIS A 197 -2.76 -17.71 -2.06
C HIS A 197 -2.52 -17.72 -0.54
N VAL A 198 -1.24 -17.75 -0.13
CA VAL A 198 -0.85 -17.69 1.29
C VAL A 198 -1.38 -16.46 2.04
N LEU A 199 -1.75 -15.41 1.30
CA LEU A 199 -2.31 -14.16 1.82
C LEU A 199 -3.81 -13.97 1.56
N ASP A 200 -4.49 -14.88 0.86
CA ASP A 200 -5.95 -14.82 0.60
C ASP A 200 -6.77 -14.78 1.92
N ARG A 201 -6.19 -15.29 3.02
CA ARG A 201 -6.86 -15.34 4.33
C ARG A 201 -6.91 -13.99 5.05
N TYR A 202 -6.11 -13.00 4.66
CA TYR A 202 -6.03 -11.71 5.36
C TYR A 202 -7.07 -10.69 4.89
N GLU A 203 -7.69 -10.88 3.73
CA GLU A 203 -8.70 -9.93 3.23
C GLU A 203 -10.12 -10.22 3.74
N ARG A 204 -10.35 -11.36 4.39
CA ARG A 204 -11.70 -11.80 4.83
C ARG A 204 -12.04 -11.54 6.29
N SER A 205 -11.12 -10.99 7.09
CA SER A 205 -11.35 -10.80 8.53
C SER A 205 -11.94 -9.45 8.91
N ASP A 206 -11.98 -8.48 7.99
CA ASP A 206 -12.43 -7.11 8.26
C ASP A 206 -13.66 -6.68 7.41
N SER A 207 -14.37 -7.64 6.79
CA SER A 207 -15.64 -7.45 6.08
C SER A 207 -16.84 -7.79 6.95
#